data_AF-A0A957KBY9-F1
#
_entry.id   AF-A0A957KBY9-F1
#
_cell.length_a   1.000
_cell.length_b   1.000
_cell.length_c   1.000
_cell.angle_alpha   90.00
_cell.angle_beta   90.00
_cell.angle_gamma   90.00
#
_symmetry.space_group_name_H-M   'P 1'
#
loop_
_entity.id
_entity.type
_entity.pdbx_description
1 polymer ?
#
loop_
_entity_poly.entity_id
_entity_poly.type
_entity_poly.pdbx_seq_one_letter_code
_entity_poly.pdbx_strand_id
1 'polypeptide(L)'
;ADEPFVRLVSGRRGLHRYPEPKLLAGSNFCDIGFALDEATGRLVVLSAIDNLMKGASGSAVQCMNLMFGWPETTGLTFLGLHPI
;
A
#
# COMPACT_ATOMS: atom_id res chain seq x y z
N ALA A 1 -16.29 3.53 1.53
CA ALA A 1 -15.31 4.62 1.42
C ALA A 1 -14.13 4.08 0.64
N ASP A 2 -13.62 4.81 -0.35
CA ASP A 2 -12.36 4.45 -1.00
C ASP A 2 -11.23 4.83 -0.04
N GLU A 3 -10.46 3.84 0.42
CA GLU A 3 -9.32 4.05 1.30
C GLU A 3 -8.17 4.70 0.50
N PRO A 4 -7.72 5.93 0.84
CA PRO A 4 -6.82 6.70 -0.02
C PRO A 4 -5.40 6.11 -0.11
N PHE A 5 -5.04 5.26 0.85
CA PHE A 5 -3.70 4.67 0.98
C PHE A 5 -3.66 3.17 0.81
N VAL A 6 -4.76 2.54 0.40
CA VAL A 6 -4.80 1.09 0.14
C VAL A 6 -5.01 0.87 -1.36
N ARG A 7 -4.12 0.10 -1.99
CA ARG A 7 -4.22 -0.24 -3.41
C ARG A 7 -4.32 -1.75 -3.57
N LEU A 8 -5.29 -2.19 -4.38
CA LEU A 8 -5.42 -3.58 -4.76
C LEU A 8 -4.54 -3.88 -5.97
N VAL A 9 -3.55 -4.75 -5.79
CA VAL A 9 -2.68 -5.24 -6.87
C VAL A 9 -3.27 -6.51 -7.44
N SER A 10 -4.00 -6.37 -8.55
CA SER A 10 -4.72 -7.46 -9.24
C SER A 10 -4.18 -7.75 -10.64
N GLY A 11 -2.89 -7.50 -10.88
CA GLY A 11 -2.26 -7.67 -12.19
C GLY A 11 -2.27 -9.13 -12.66
N ARG A 12 -3.08 -9.46 -13.67
CA ARG A 12 -3.08 -10.81 -14.29
C ARG A 12 -1.85 -11.05 -15.17
N ARG A 13 -1.25 -9.98 -15.70
CA ARG A 13 -0.09 -9.97 -16.62
C ARG A 13 0.79 -8.75 -16.29
N GLY A 14 2.07 -8.80 -16.69
CA GLY A 14 3.06 -7.74 -16.43
C GLY A 14 4.18 -8.18 -15.48
N LEU A 15 5.17 -7.31 -15.27
CA LEU A 15 6.29 -7.57 -14.36
C LEU A 15 5.87 -7.48 -12.89
N HIS A 16 5.08 -6.46 -12.52
CA HIS A 16 4.63 -6.22 -11.14
C HIS A 16 3.19 -6.72 -10.94
N ARG A 17 3.05 -8.01 -10.61
CA ARG A 17 1.73 -8.69 -10.45
C ARG A 17 1.29 -8.86 -9.00
N TYR A 18 2.22 -8.69 -8.07
CA TYR A 18 2.00 -8.80 -6.63
C TYR A 18 2.55 -7.53 -5.94
N PRO A 19 2.11 -7.23 -4.71
CA PRO A 19 2.68 -6.15 -3.92
C PRO A 19 4.21 -6.23 -3.86
N GLU A 20 4.90 -5.14 -4.19
CA GLU A 20 6.36 -5.07 -4.22
C GLU A 20 6.86 -3.91 -3.35
N PRO A 21 7.53 -4.18 -2.19
CA PRO A 21 7.94 -3.15 -1.25
C PRO A 21 8.85 -2.07 -1.85
N LYS A 22 9.68 -2.41 -2.86
CA LYS A 22 10.57 -1.45 -3.51
C LYS A 22 9.82 -0.28 -4.13
N LEU A 23 8.67 -0.55 -4.76
CA LEU A 23 7.85 0.50 -5.40
C LEU A 23 7.20 1.43 -4.38
N LEU A 24 7.17 1.04 -3.11
CA LEU A 24 6.51 1.77 -2.02
C LEU A 24 7.48 2.62 -1.22
N ALA A 25 8.79 2.54 -1.49
CA ALA A 25 9.80 3.26 -0.73
C ALA A 25 9.49 4.77 -0.66
N GLY A 26 9.45 5.31 0.56
CA GLY A 26 9.10 6.70 0.85
C GLY A 26 7.61 7.06 0.74
N SER A 27 6.75 6.14 0.31
CA SER A 27 5.31 6.38 0.14
C SER A 27 4.50 5.94 1.36
N ASN A 28 3.29 6.48 1.50
CA ASN A 28 2.34 6.07 2.54
C ASN A 28 1.33 5.00 2.06
N PHE A 29 1.59 4.34 0.93
CA PHE A 29 0.68 3.31 0.39
C PHE A 29 0.91 1.94 1.02
N CYS A 30 -0.19 1.18 1.10
CA CYS A 30 -0.22 -0.25 1.36
C CYS A 30 -0.77 -0.95 0.11
N ASP A 31 0.07 -1.76 -0.52
CA ASP A 31 -0.35 -2.60 -1.64
C ASP A 31 -0.79 -3.95 -1.11
N ILE A 32 -1.99 -4.39 -1.50
CA ILE A 32 -2.56 -5.67 -1.09
C ILE A 32 -2.86 -6.49 -2.33
N GLY A 33 -2.48 -7.76 -2.32
CA GLY A 33 -2.78 -8.72 -3.37
C GLY A 33 -3.00 -10.11 -2.79
N PHE A 34 -3.42 -11.05 -3.62
CA PHE A 34 -3.64 -12.42 -3.20
C PHE A 34 -3.43 -13.40 -4.35
N ALA A 35 -3.17 -14.66 -3.99
CA ALA A 35 -3.20 -15.80 -4.89
C ALA A 35 -4.11 -16.88 -4.28
N LEU A 36 -5.10 -17.33 -5.05
CA LEU A 36 -5.98 -18.43 -4.68
C LEU A 36 -5.55 -19.69 -5.43
N ASP A 37 -5.26 -20.76 -4.69
CA ASP A 37 -5.17 -22.11 -5.23
C ASP A 37 -6.56 -22.72 -5.25
N GLU A 38 -7.19 -22.75 -6.43
CA GLU A 38 -8.57 -23.23 -6.61
C GLU A 38 -8.73 -24.72 -6.29
N ALA A 39 -7.67 -25.53 -6.43
CA ALA A 39 -7.75 -26.97 -6.20
C ALA A 39 -7.83 -27.31 -4.71
N THR A 40 -7.15 -26.52 -3.88
CA THR A 40 -7.09 -26.74 -2.42
C THR A 40 -7.94 -25.75 -1.62
N GLY A 41 -8.42 -24.68 -2.26
CA GLY A 41 -9.08 -23.56 -1.60
C GLY A 41 -8.12 -22.68 -0.77
N ARG A 42 -6.80 -22.88 -0.89
CA ARG A 42 -5.80 -22.12 -0.12
C ARG A 42 -5.66 -20.71 -0.68
N LEU A 43 -5.90 -19.71 0.16
CA LEU A 43 -5.67 -18.30 -0.14
C LEU A 43 -4.34 -17.85 0.48
N VAL A 44 -3.44 -17.31 -0.35
CA VAL A 44 -2.23 -16.61 0.09
C VAL A 44 -2.45 -15.12 -0.08
N VAL A 45 -2.47 -14.39 1.02
CA VAL A 45 -2.61 -12.92 1.02
C VAL A 45 -1.23 -12.29 1.17
N LEU A 46 -0.95 -11.27 0.37
CA LEU A 46 0.30 -10.53 0.36
C LEU A 46 0.00 -9.06 0.62
N SER A 47 0.84 -8.43 1.44
CA SER A 47 0.83 -6.98 1.62
C SER A 47 2.25 -6.44 1.56
N ALA A 48 2.44 -5.28 0.94
CA ALA A 48 3.69 -4.55 0.95
C ALA A 48 3.45 -3.11 1.45
N ILE A 49 4.42 -2.61 2.23
CA ILE A 49 4.49 -1.24 2.73
C ILE A 49 5.95 -0.81 2.78
N ASP A 50 6.20 0.50 2.81
CA ASP A 50 7.42 1.03 3.43
C ASP A 50 7.24 1.01 4.96
N ASN A 51 8.18 0.39 5.68
CA ASN A 51 8.10 0.18 7.12
C ASN A 51 8.34 1.45 7.95
N LEU A 52 9.05 2.44 7.40
CA LEU A 52 9.28 3.72 8.07
C LEU A 52 8.16 4.71 7.79
N MET A 53 7.56 4.67 6.59
CA MET A 53 6.42 5.49 6.21
C MET A 53 5.11 4.85 6.67
N LYS A 54 4.42 4.11 5.80
CA LYS A 54 3.12 3.49 6.14
C LYS A 54 3.22 2.58 7.38
N GLY A 55 4.38 1.97 7.63
CA GLY A 55 4.61 1.16 8.83
C GLY A 55 4.86 1.94 10.13
N ALA A 56 5.16 3.24 10.06
CA ALA A 56 5.44 4.06 11.24
C ALA A 56 5.02 5.54 11.07
N SER A 57 5.93 6.42 10.64
CA SER A 57 5.75 7.88 10.71
C SER A 57 4.64 8.38 9.78
N GLY A 58 4.49 7.78 8.60
CA GLY A 58 3.42 8.09 7.66
C GLY A 58 2.03 7.79 8.24
N SER A 59 1.87 6.64 8.90
CA SER A 59 0.65 6.32 9.64
C SER A 59 0.40 7.26 10.82
N ALA A 60 1.46 7.68 11.53
CA ALA A 60 1.31 8.66 12.62
C ALA A 60 0.81 10.03 12.09
N VAL A 61 1.35 10.52 10.98
CA VAL A 61 0.88 11.75 10.32
C VAL A 61 -0.54 11.57 9.78
N GLN A 62 -0.87 10.41 9.23
CA GLN A 62 -2.23 10.11 8.76
C GLN A 62 -3.24 10.19 9.91
N CYS A 63 -2.94 9.58 11.05
CA CYS A 63 -3.76 9.69 12.27
C CYS A 63 -3.85 11.14 12.76
N MET A 64 -2.74 11.88 12.75
CA MET A 64 -2.72 13.30 13.11
C MET A 64 -3.65 14.12 12.19
N ASN A 65 -3.59 13.93 10.88
CA ASN A 65 -4.48 14.60 9.93
C ASN A 65 -5.95 14.38 10.32
N LEU A 66 -6.32 13.13 10.60
CA LEU A 66 -7.68 12.80 11.05
C LEU A 66 -8.04 13.47 12.39
N MET A 67 -7.13 13.47 13.38
CA MET A 67 -7.35 14.10 14.68
C MET A 67 -7.59 15.61 14.58
N PHE A 68 -6.93 16.28 13.65
CA PHE A 68 -7.09 17.72 13.42
C PHE A 68 -8.17 18.07 12.37
N GLY A 69 -8.89 17.06 11.85
CA GLY A 69 -9.92 17.25 10.83
C GLY A 69 -9.38 17.71 9.47
N TRP A 70 -8.09 17.46 9.20
CA TRP A 70 -7.47 17.72 7.91
C TRP A 70 -7.75 16.58 6.93
N PRO A 71 -7.61 16.81 5.61
CA PRO A 71 -7.62 15.73 4.65
C PRO A 71 -6.57 14.68 5.04
N GLU A 72 -6.97 13.42 5.10
CA GLU A 72 -6.11 12.30 5.51
C GLU A 72 -4.81 12.22 4.70
N THR A 73 -4.86 12.65 3.44
CA THR A 73 -3.75 12.65 2.50
C THR A 73 -2.76 13.82 2.66
N THR A 74 -3.03 14.77 3.55
CA THR A 74 -2.20 15.98 3.74
C THR A 74 -0.75 15.59 4.07
N GLY A 75 0.20 16.03 3.23
CA GLY A 75 1.63 15.75 3.39
C GLY A 75 2.07 14.31 3.05
N LEU A 76 1.17 13.46 2.53
CA LEU A 76 1.40 12.02 2.36
C LEU A 76 1.22 11.54 0.91
N THR A 77 1.19 12.46 -0.07
CA THR A 77 0.87 12.17 -1.48
C THR A 77 2.06 11.73 -2.34
N PHE A 78 3.23 11.47 -1.75
CA PHE A 78 4.38 10.97 -2.52
C PHE A 78 4.09 9.54 -3.01
N LEU A 79 4.26 9.32 -4.31
CA LEU A 79 3.81 8.09 -4.99
C LEU A 79 4.84 6.94 -4.96
N GLY A 80 6.09 7.22 -4.58
CA GLY A 80 7.21 6.31 -4.81
C GLY A 80 7.95 6.62 -6.12
N LEU A 81 8.89 5.74 -6.49
CA LEU A 81 9.75 5.90 -7.67
C LEU A 81 9.77 4.63 -8.53
N HIS A 82 9.99 4.79 -9.82
CA HIS A 82 10.31 3.70 -10.75
C HIS A 82 11.03 4.27 -12.00
N PRO A 83 12.19 3.72 -12.43
CA PRO A 83 12.98 2.69 -11.75
C PRO A 83 13.62 3.22 -10.44
N ILE A 84 14.14 2.31 -9.62
CA ILE A 84 14.89 2.59 -8.39
C ILE A 84 16.23 1.86 -8.47
#